data_AF-C7DA41-F1
#
_entry.id   AF-C7DA41-F1
#
_cell.length_a   1.000
_cell.length_b   1.000
_cell.length_c   1.000
_cell.angle_alpha   90.00
_cell.angle_beta   90.00
_cell.angle_gamma   90.00
#
_symmetry.space_group_name_H-M   'P 1'
#
loop_
_entity.id
_entity.type
_entity.pdbx_description
1 polymer ?
#
loop_
_entity_poly.entity_id
_entity_poly.type
_entity_poly.pdbx_seq_one_letter_code
_entity_poly.pdbx_strand_id
1 'polypeptide(L)' 'MKKAEPLPPEHVSDVIEMALSDHVSFDDIRREYGLREAQVKTLMRENLKSGSYRTWRKRVRQFGDRRAAYK' A
#
# COMPACT_ATOMS: atom_id res chain seq x y z
N MET A 1 16.86 6.47 16.24
CA MET A 1 15.67 6.07 15.45
C MET A 1 15.23 7.29 14.65
N LYS A 2 15.47 7.33 13.33
CA LYS A 2 15.01 8.45 12.51
C LYS A 2 13.47 8.45 12.51
N LYS A 3 12.85 9.52 13.01
CA LYS A 3 11.42 9.76 12.81
C LYS A 3 11.17 9.68 11.31
N ALA A 4 10.12 8.96 10.91
CA ALA A 4 9.66 8.99 9.52
C ALA A 4 9.43 10.45 9.16
N GLU A 5 10.26 10.97 8.27
CA GLU A 5 10.05 12.27 7.67
C GLU A 5 8.62 12.26 7.11
N PRO A 6 7.79 13.30 7.37
CA PRO A 6 6.45 13.34 6.81
C PRO A 6 6.59 13.19 5.29
N LEU A 7 5.98 12.15 4.74
CA LEU A 7 5.94 11.95 3.29
C LEU A 7 5.43 13.25 2.67
N PRO A 8 6.15 13.82 1.70
CA PRO A 8 5.65 14.93 0.93
C PRO A 8 4.27 14.59 0.35
N PRO A 9 3.34 15.55 0.25
CA PRO A 9 2.00 15.31 -0.30
C PRO A 9 2.01 14.63 -1.66
N GLU A 10 3.01 14.91 -2.49
CA GLU A 10 3.25 14.26 -3.78
C GLU A 10 3.49 12.75 -3.63
N HIS A 11 4.30 12.31 -2.67
CA HIS A 11 4.58 10.90 -2.44
C HIS A 11 3.35 10.14 -1.91
N VAL A 12 2.40 10.83 -1.27
CA VAL A 12 1.16 10.19 -0.81
C VAL A 12 0.32 9.74 -2.00
N SER A 13 0.16 10.60 -3.01
CA SER A 13 -0.55 10.25 -4.24
C SER A 13 0.12 9.09 -4.96
N ASP A 14 1.45 9.12 -5.10
CA ASP A 14 2.21 8.06 -5.76
C ASP A 14 2.05 6.71 -5.04
N VAL A 15 2.15 6.70 -3.70
CA VAL A 15 1.95 5.48 -2.91
C VAL A 15 0.52 4.97 -3.03
N ILE A 16 -0.48 5.84 -3.13
CA ILE A 16 -1.87 5.45 -3.33
C ILE A 16 -2.06 4.82 -4.72
N GLU A 17 -1.52 5.43 -5.77
CA GLU A 17 -1.57 4.89 -7.14
C GLU A 17 -0.88 3.53 -7.23
N MET A 18 0.32 3.43 -6.67
CA MET A 18 1.07 2.17 -6.54
C MET A 18 0.27 1.12 -5.77
N ALA A 19 -0.32 1.46 -4.63
CA ALA A 19 -1.09 0.51 -3.83
C ALA A 19 -2.40 0.06 -4.51
N LEU A 20 -2.96 0.88 -5.42
CA LEU A 20 -4.14 0.52 -6.21
C LEU A 20 -3.80 -0.36 -7.43
N SER A 21 -2.54 -0.38 -7.84
CA SER A 21 -2.04 -1.17 -8.96
C SER A 21 -1.88 -2.64 -8.59
N ASP A 22 -2.47 -3.50 -9.41
CA ASP A 22 -2.37 -4.95 -9.26
C ASP A 22 -0.97 -5.50 -9.59
N HIS A 23 -0.10 -4.67 -10.20
CA HIS A 23 1.26 -5.02 -10.62
C HIS A 23 2.33 -4.63 -9.61
N VAL A 24 1.98 -3.84 -8.59
CA VAL A 24 2.93 -3.31 -7.61
C VAL A 24 2.76 -4.05 -6.29
N SER A 25 3.86 -4.52 -5.71
CA SER A 25 3.85 -5.15 -4.40
C SER A 25 4.10 -4.15 -3.27
N PHE A 26 3.73 -4.52 -2.04
CA PHE A 26 4.14 -3.74 -0.87
C PHE A 26 5.66 -3.74 -0.68
N ASP A 27 6.39 -4.71 -1.24
CA ASP A 27 7.85 -4.70 -1.17
C ASP A 27 8.45 -3.65 -2.12
N ASP A 28 7.86 -3.45 -3.30
CA ASP A 28 8.26 -2.38 -4.21
C ASP A 28 8.03 -1.00 -3.58
N ILE A 29 6.85 -0.78 -2.99
CA ILE A 29 6.55 0.45 -2.24
C ILE A 29 7.52 0.63 -1.07
N ARG A 30 7.90 -0.45 -0.38
CA ARG A 30 8.88 -0.40 0.70
C ARG A 30 10.29 -0.07 0.20
N ARG A 31 10.68 -0.59 -0.97
CA ARG A 31 11.99 -0.34 -1.56
C ARG A 31 12.13 1.11 -2.03
N GLU A 32 11.07 1.70 -2.55
CA GLU A 32 11.06 3.06 -3.10
C GLU A 32 10.80 4.13 -2.03
N TYR A 33 9.80 3.91 -1.15
CA TYR A 33 9.35 4.91 -0.17
C TYR A 33 9.70 4.54 1.28
N GLY A 34 10.31 3.37 1.53
CA GLY A 34 10.62 2.91 2.89
C GLY A 34 9.39 2.49 3.70
N LEU A 35 8.20 2.45 3.10
CA LEU A 35 6.94 2.20 3.80
C LEU A 35 6.66 0.72 3.96
N ARG A 36 6.38 0.32 5.20
CA ARG A 36 5.89 -1.04 5.50
C ARG A 36 4.45 -1.17 5.04
N GLU A 37 4.04 -2.40 4.74
CA GLU A 37 2.64 -2.72 4.40
C GLU A 37 1.63 -2.16 5.41
N ALA A 38 1.95 -2.18 6.71
CA ALA A 38 1.09 -1.59 7.73
C ALA A 38 0.90 -0.08 7.56
N GLN A 39 1.96 0.65 7.20
CA GLN A 39 1.91 2.09 6.94
C GLN A 39 1.10 2.40 5.68
N VAL A 40 1.28 1.61 4.61
CA VAL A 40 0.48 1.73 3.38
C VAL A 40 -1.00 1.46 3.66
N LYS A 41 -1.33 0.44 4.45
CA LYS A 41 -2.72 0.16 4.86
C LYS A 41 -3.35 1.31 5.64
N THR A 42 -2.60 1.93 6.55
CA THR A 42 -3.06 3.12 7.28
C THR A 42 -3.30 4.28 6.33
N LEU A 43 -2.33 4.58 5.46
CA LEU A 43 -2.44 5.63 4.45
C LEU A 43 -3.68 5.44 3.55
N MET A 44 -3.88 4.22 3.06
CA MET A 44 -5.04 3.88 2.23
C MET A 44 -6.37 4.01 2.98
N ARG A 45 -6.39 3.72 4.28
CA ARG A 45 -7.59 3.88 5.11
C ARG A 45 -7.94 5.35 5.34
N GLU A 46 -6.94 6.21 5.47
CA GLU A 46 -7.11 7.64 5.69
C GLU A 46 -7.52 8.38 4.41
N ASN A 47 -7.04 7.92 3.25
CA ASN A 47 -7.27 8.59 1.97
C ASN A 47 -8.46 8.04 1.16
N LEU A 48 -8.82 6.77 1.32
CA LEU A 48 -9.95 6.18 0.60
C LEU A 48 -11.25 6.28 1.39
N LYS A 49 -12.36 6.45 0.64
CA LYS A 49 -13.70 6.21 1.20
C LYS A 49 -13.81 4.77 1.72
N SER A 50 -14.56 4.59 2.80
CA SER A 50 -14.75 3.30 3.48
C SER A 50 -15.25 2.16 2.56
N GLY A 51 -16.05 2.47 1.54
CA GLY A 51 -16.43 1.53 0.48
C GLY A 51 -15.25 1.07 -0.38
N SER A 52 -14.50 2.03 -0.93
CA SER A 52 -13.32 1.78 -1.76
C SER A 52 -12.22 1.04 -1.01
N TYR A 53 -11.98 1.40 0.25
CA TYR A 53 -11.02 0.71 1.12
C TYR A 53 -11.39 -0.76 1.33
N ARG A 54 -12.67 -1.08 1.54
CA ARG A 54 -13.14 -2.48 1.66
C ARG A 54 -12.89 -3.28 0.38
N THR A 55 -13.18 -2.71 -0.78
CA THR A 55 -12.93 -3.36 -2.08
C THR A 55 -11.43 -3.57 -2.33
N TRP A 56 -10.61 -2.56 -2.05
CA TRP A 56 -9.15 -2.67 -2.13
C TRP A 56 -8.61 -3.76 -1.18
N ARG A 57 -9.08 -3.84 0.06
CA ARG A 57 -8.69 -4.89 1.02
C ARG A 57 -9.03 -6.30 0.53
N LYS A 58 -10.16 -6.47 -0.16
CA LYS A 58 -10.50 -7.76 -0.79
C LYS A 58 -9.49 -8.14 -1.88
N ARG A 59 -9.09 -7.18 -2.74
CA ARG A 59 -8.06 -7.37 -3.77
C ARG A 59 -6.72 -7.75 -3.15
N VAL A 60 -6.24 -6.98 -2.17
CA VAL A 60 -4.97 -7.24 -1.46
C VAL A 60 -4.93 -8.67 -0.90
N ARG A 61 -6.04 -9.15 -0.31
CA ARG A 61 -6.12 -10.53 0.19
C ARG A 61 -5.99 -11.56 -0.95
N GLN A 62 -6.72 -11.36 -2.05
CA GLN A 62 -6.62 -12.26 -3.21
C GLN A 62 -5.21 -12.27 -3.82
N PHE A 63 -4.51 -11.14 -3.87
CA PHE A 63 -3.13 -11.06 -4.34
C PHE A 63 -2.13 -11.69 -3.36
N GLY A 64 -2.34 -11.54 -2.05
CA GLY A 64 -1.55 -12.22 -1.03
C GLY A 64 -1.67 -13.73 -1.12
N ASP A 65 -2.89 -14.23 -1.30
CA ASP A 65 -3.18 -15.67 -1.45
C ASP A 65 -2.53 -16.25 -2.73
N ARG A 66 -2.53 -15.50 -3.84
CA ARG A 66 -1.81 -15.89 -5.07
C ARG A 66 -0.30 -15.99 -4.88
N ARG A 67 0.31 -15.10 -4.08
CA ARG A 67 1.76 -15.10 -3.83
C ARG A 67 2.21 -16.22 -2.90
N ALA A 68 1.35 -16.69 -2.00
CA ALA A 68 1.64 -17.84 -1.14
C ALA A 68 1.77 -19.15 -1.95
N ALA A 69 1.14 -19.23 -3.13
CA ALA A 69 1.22 -20.39 -4.02
C ALA A 69 2.50 -20.48 -4.86
N TYR A 70 3.42 -19.50 -4.76
CA TYR A 70 4.70 -19.48 -5.49
C TYR A 70 5.91 -19.83 -4.61
N LYS A 71 5.72 -20.60 -3.53
CA LYS A 71 6.81 -21.01 -2.64
C LYS A 71 7.12 -22.50 -2.75
#